data_AF-A0A2P4YDU2-F1
#
_entry.id   AF-A0A2P4YDU2-F1
#
_cell.length_a   1.000
_cell.length_b   1.000
_cell.length_c   1.000
_cell.angle_alpha   90.00
_cell.angle_beta   90.00
_cell.angle_gamma   90.00
#
_symmetry.space_group_name_H-M   'P 1'
#
loop_
_entity.id
_entity.type
_entity.pdbx_description
1 polymer ?
#
loop_
_entity_poly.entity_id
_entity_poly.type
_entity_poly.pdbx_seq_one_letter_code
_entity_poly.pdbx_strand_id
1 'polypeptide(L)'
;MEAFTTALQSERKWRNVQIVLVETFGLVARVLTEQTQLIQELQQRVKDLATVRSDAVSAMEERVRVEMKRLGEEVEAPSIDEEFGMNLCCVEQVQKDSETKAQQQHVEVAKRCVQVEQSVEQRCSKIEERLDHLLRQFKDPDNLTKLRQDMFQKVADLECRLMESEARRETAVIPVMKEVTTPEMQEGEVDAIREDLAHVSREVREAEARIEKQLAGFRHELMMTMGKKLCKSEATKLLSRKMDAMDAWKQLAEKADSARLEEVACALMDSIQRSQENTVDEVDRLRQLNESKADALELVQVKHNMHNILSVAESIQHELSALQRVVNEKMTIVDVKELLDSQSTMNGLQMAMRKVESAAVGEFATKNQVDNIDRHVQAITRQLRSEIYQARYIWKDGRPSAKQTIQWSSQVVNTNADIFLWQFGSDEVRLLLPGLYHLQAAFFTNYSPAIQVLVNGEPVIFQRSASDPKEVSFSPSSGQRAVHRLHHSAGSVAGLSIEVFLALPARALVAVSYDIDEKAQGFLNLRKL
;
A
#
# COMPACT_ATOMS: atom_id res chain seq x y z
N MET A 1 19.05 31.39 -33.51
CA MET A 1 20.12 31.07 -32.55
C MET A 1 21.21 32.12 -32.57
N GLU A 2 21.91 32.36 -33.69
CA GLU A 2 23.01 33.35 -33.75
C GLU A 2 22.65 34.77 -33.31
N ALA A 3 21.54 35.34 -33.79
CA ALA A 3 21.10 36.69 -33.37
C ALA A 3 20.74 36.78 -31.88
N PHE A 4 20.32 35.67 -31.26
CA PHE A 4 20.02 35.60 -29.84
C PHE A 4 21.31 35.52 -29.01
N THR A 5 22.30 34.76 -29.48
CA THR A 5 23.64 34.74 -28.88
C THR A 5 24.36 36.09 -29.02
N THR A 6 24.17 36.84 -30.12
CA THR A 6 24.77 38.16 -30.30
C THR A 6 24.15 39.23 -29.38
N ALA A 7 22.82 39.22 -29.20
CA ALA A 7 22.13 40.14 -28.29
C ALA A 7 22.44 39.86 -26.81
N LEU A 8 22.70 38.61 -26.46
CA LEU A 8 23.14 38.21 -25.14
C LEU A 8 24.59 38.65 -24.85
N GLN A 9 25.48 38.62 -25.85
CA GLN A 9 26.89 38.98 -25.65
C GLN A 9 27.15 40.47 -25.34
N SER A 10 26.21 41.38 -25.66
CA SER A 10 26.42 42.83 -25.52
C SER A 10 26.25 43.37 -24.09
N GLU A 11 25.62 42.64 -23.16
CA GLU A 11 25.40 43.14 -21.78
C GLU A 11 26.25 42.40 -20.73
N ARG A 12 27.18 43.13 -20.10
CA ARG A 12 28.11 42.59 -19.06
C ARG A 12 27.41 41.93 -17.87
N LYS A 13 26.17 42.31 -17.55
CA LYS A 13 25.41 41.78 -16.41
C LYS A 13 24.77 40.41 -16.68
N TRP A 14 24.61 40.00 -17.95
CA TRP A 14 23.97 38.74 -18.33
C TRP A 14 24.93 37.58 -18.57
N ARG A 15 26.26 37.82 -18.58
CA ARG A 15 27.25 36.76 -18.82
C ARG A 15 27.15 35.61 -17.82
N ASN A 16 26.87 35.91 -16.55
CA ASN A 16 26.72 34.87 -15.52
C ASN A 16 25.43 34.06 -15.72
N VAL A 17 24.33 34.72 -16.10
CA VAL A 17 23.05 34.05 -16.35
C VAL A 17 23.11 33.21 -17.64
N GLN A 18 23.85 33.66 -18.65
CA GLN A 18 24.06 32.92 -19.90
C GLN A 18 24.84 31.63 -19.69
N ILE A 19 25.92 31.68 -18.90
CA ILE A 19 26.70 30.48 -18.58
C ILE A 19 25.80 29.47 -17.88
N VAL A 20 25.04 29.93 -16.86
CA VAL A 20 24.12 29.06 -16.13
C VAL A 20 23.02 28.50 -17.04
N LEU A 21 22.41 29.32 -17.90
CA LEU A 21 21.36 28.83 -18.81
C LEU A 21 21.89 27.85 -19.85
N VAL A 22 23.04 28.13 -20.47
CA VAL A 22 23.66 27.22 -21.45
C VAL A 22 24.06 25.90 -20.78
N GLU A 23 24.61 25.93 -19.57
CA GLU A 23 24.93 24.73 -18.80
C GLU A 23 23.68 23.96 -18.40
N THR A 24 22.62 24.66 -17.95
CA THR A 24 21.36 24.04 -17.54
C THR A 24 20.65 23.39 -18.73
N PHE A 25 20.52 24.09 -19.86
CA PHE A 25 19.95 23.50 -21.09
C PHE A 25 20.83 22.38 -21.65
N GLY A 26 22.16 22.50 -21.55
CA GLY A 26 23.08 21.43 -21.93
C GLY A 26 22.95 20.18 -21.05
N LEU A 27 22.70 20.34 -19.74
CA LEU A 27 22.39 19.23 -18.84
C LEU A 27 21.05 18.58 -19.20
N VAL A 28 20.00 19.38 -19.42
CA VAL A 28 18.68 18.86 -19.83
C VAL A 28 18.79 18.09 -21.15
N ALA A 29 19.50 18.62 -22.15
CA ALA A 29 19.69 17.94 -23.43
C ALA A 29 20.46 16.60 -23.29
N ARG A 30 21.48 16.55 -22.43
CA ARG A 30 22.20 15.29 -22.13
C ARG A 30 21.31 14.26 -21.46
N VAL A 31 20.55 14.66 -20.45
CA VAL A 31 19.59 13.77 -19.76
C VAL A 31 18.54 13.23 -20.74
N LEU A 32 18.00 14.07 -21.62
CA LEU A 32 17.04 13.63 -22.64
C LEU A 32 17.67 12.66 -23.65
N THR A 33 18.94 12.87 -24.02
CA THR A 33 19.68 11.97 -24.91
C THR A 33 19.91 10.61 -24.26
N GLU A 34 20.35 10.59 -23.00
CA GLU A 34 20.54 9.37 -22.21
C GLU A 34 19.23 8.60 -22.02
N GLN A 35 18.13 9.30 -21.72
CA GLN A 35 16.82 8.67 -21.61
C GLN A 35 16.34 8.09 -22.95
N THR A 36 16.59 8.78 -24.07
CA THR A 36 16.23 8.28 -25.40
C THR A 36 16.98 6.98 -25.72
N GLN A 37 18.27 6.90 -25.37
CA GLN A 37 19.08 5.69 -25.55
C GLN A 37 18.56 4.53 -24.68
N LEU A 38 18.23 4.78 -23.41
CA LEU A 38 17.68 3.76 -22.52
C LEU A 38 16.34 3.20 -23.02
N ILE A 39 15.46 4.07 -23.55
CA ILE A 39 14.19 3.65 -24.14
C ILE A 39 14.42 2.74 -25.35
N GLN A 40 15.37 3.08 -26.22
CA GLN A 40 15.72 2.24 -27.38
C GLN A 40 16.27 0.88 -26.94
N GLU A 41 17.11 0.83 -25.92
CA GLU A 41 17.65 -0.43 -25.37
C GLU A 41 16.54 -1.31 -24.77
N LEU A 42 15.61 -0.72 -24.00
CA LEU A 42 14.47 -1.45 -23.45
C LEU A 42 13.54 -1.99 -24.55
N GLN A 43 13.26 -1.19 -25.58
CA GLN A 43 12.47 -1.62 -26.73
C GLN A 43 13.12 -2.81 -27.46
N GLN A 44 14.45 -2.82 -27.56
CA GLN A 44 15.18 -3.94 -28.15
C GLN A 44 15.07 -5.20 -27.26
N ARG A 45 15.27 -5.08 -25.95
CA ARG A 45 15.15 -6.21 -25.01
C ARG A 45 13.75 -6.83 -25.00
N VAL A 46 12.70 -6.01 -25.14
CA VAL A 46 11.32 -6.51 -25.25
C VAL A 46 11.12 -7.30 -26.54
N LYS A 47 11.68 -6.85 -27.67
CA LYS A 47 11.65 -7.61 -28.93
C LYS A 47 12.41 -8.94 -28.80
N ASP A 48 13.56 -8.93 -28.15
CA ASP A 48 14.36 -10.14 -27.93
C ASP A 48 13.62 -11.13 -27.01
N LEU A 49 12.96 -10.67 -25.95
CA LEU A 49 12.15 -11.54 -25.09
C LEU A 49 10.92 -12.12 -25.81
N ALA A 50 10.29 -11.34 -26.70
CA ALA A 50 9.16 -11.80 -27.49
C ALA A 50 9.58 -12.93 -28.46
N THR A 51 10.76 -12.81 -29.08
CA THR A 51 11.30 -13.86 -29.95
C THR A 51 11.66 -15.12 -29.16
N VAL A 52 12.35 -15.00 -28.01
CA VAL A 52 12.68 -16.14 -27.14
C VAL A 52 11.43 -16.87 -26.65
N ARG A 53 10.35 -16.15 -26.31
CA ARG A 53 9.07 -16.76 -25.90
C ARG A 53 8.42 -17.54 -27.03
N SER A 54 8.44 -17.02 -28.26
CA SER A 54 7.92 -17.70 -29.44
C SER A 54 8.67 -19.01 -29.70
N ASP A 55 9.99 -18.99 -29.56
CA ASP A 55 10.84 -20.17 -29.77
C ASP A 55 10.65 -21.23 -28.67
N ALA A 56 10.50 -20.79 -27.41
CA ALA A 56 10.25 -21.69 -26.28
C ALA A 56 8.89 -22.40 -26.39
N VAL A 57 7.85 -21.68 -26.83
CA VAL A 57 6.52 -22.27 -27.09
C VAL A 57 6.60 -23.28 -28.23
N SER A 58 7.24 -22.92 -29.34
CA SER A 58 7.42 -23.83 -30.48
C SER A 58 8.21 -25.09 -30.10
N ALA A 59 9.26 -24.96 -29.28
CA ALA A 59 10.06 -26.08 -28.79
C ALA A 59 9.32 -26.97 -27.77
N MET A 60 8.35 -26.41 -27.04
CA MET A 60 7.49 -27.18 -26.14
C MET A 60 6.42 -27.95 -26.91
N GLU A 61 5.80 -27.32 -27.91
CA GLU A 61 4.85 -27.98 -28.81
C GLU A 61 5.50 -29.17 -29.54
N GLU A 62 6.73 -29.00 -30.02
CA GLU A 62 7.46 -30.09 -30.69
C GLU A 62 7.80 -31.23 -29.73
N ARG A 63 8.18 -30.93 -28.48
CA ARG A 63 8.44 -31.97 -27.47
C ARG A 63 7.19 -32.79 -27.13
N VAL A 64 6.04 -32.14 -26.98
CA VAL A 64 4.76 -32.81 -26.73
C VAL A 64 4.39 -33.68 -27.93
N ARG A 65 4.58 -33.17 -29.16
CA ARG A 65 4.34 -33.93 -30.40
C ARG A 65 5.21 -35.20 -30.47
N VAL A 66 6.50 -35.09 -30.12
CA VAL A 66 7.44 -36.22 -30.13
C VAL A 66 7.10 -37.24 -29.04
N GLU A 67 6.76 -36.81 -27.82
CA GLU A 67 6.35 -37.73 -26.75
C GLU A 67 5.05 -38.47 -27.08
N MET A 68 4.05 -37.78 -27.63
CA MET A 68 2.81 -38.42 -28.08
C MET A 68 3.08 -39.46 -29.17
N LYS A 69 3.99 -39.18 -30.10
CA LYS A 69 4.37 -40.13 -31.14
C LYS A 69 5.07 -41.37 -30.54
N ARG A 70 5.99 -41.17 -29.58
CA ARG A 70 6.69 -42.26 -28.91
C ARG A 70 5.74 -43.15 -28.10
N LEU A 71 4.78 -42.55 -27.41
CA LEU A 71 3.74 -43.27 -26.67
C LEU A 71 2.82 -44.07 -27.62
N GLY A 72 2.59 -43.60 -28.85
CA GLY A 72 1.85 -44.35 -29.86
C GLY A 72 2.60 -45.56 -30.40
N GLU A 73 3.94 -45.52 -30.45
CA GLU A 73 4.77 -46.62 -30.95
C GLU A 73 5.04 -47.71 -29.88
N GLU A 74 5.01 -47.38 -28.58
CA GLU A 74 5.22 -48.35 -27.48
C GLU A 74 3.97 -49.19 -27.14
N VAL A 75 2.79 -48.86 -27.70
CA VAL A 75 1.52 -49.56 -27.46
C VAL A 75 1.11 -50.39 -28.68
N GLU A 76 2.01 -51.23 -29.21
CA GLU A 76 1.65 -52.34 -30.11
C GLU A 76 1.43 -53.62 -29.30
N ALA A 77 0.34 -53.66 -28.53
CA ALA A 77 -0.16 -54.89 -27.91
C ALA A 77 -1.61 -55.13 -28.37
N PRO A 78 -1.92 -56.24 -29.07
CA PRO A 78 -3.17 -56.40 -29.84
C PRO A 78 -4.41 -56.77 -28.99
N SER A 79 -4.54 -56.26 -27.76
CA SER A 79 -5.75 -56.49 -26.95
C SER A 79 -6.25 -55.28 -26.15
N ILE A 80 -5.72 -54.08 -26.40
CA ILE A 80 -6.11 -52.85 -25.69
C ILE A 80 -6.98 -51.93 -26.59
N ASP A 81 -7.17 -52.26 -27.87
CA ASP A 81 -7.85 -51.38 -28.84
C ASP A 81 -9.28 -50.97 -28.45
N GLU A 82 -10.05 -51.83 -27.77
CA GLU A 82 -11.42 -51.48 -27.35
C GLU A 82 -11.44 -50.52 -26.15
N GLU A 83 -10.54 -50.70 -25.18
CA GLU A 83 -10.48 -49.87 -23.98
C GLU A 83 -9.77 -48.53 -24.26
N PHE A 84 -8.76 -48.54 -25.13
CA PHE A 84 -8.10 -47.33 -25.61
C PHE A 84 -9.01 -46.52 -26.53
N GLY A 85 -9.80 -47.16 -27.40
CA GLY A 85 -10.79 -46.46 -28.24
C GLY A 85 -11.85 -45.73 -27.41
N MET A 86 -12.30 -46.35 -26.32
CA MET A 86 -13.26 -45.72 -25.40
C MET A 86 -12.62 -44.55 -24.63
N ASN A 87 -11.36 -44.70 -24.18
CA ASN A 87 -10.64 -43.62 -23.50
C ASN A 87 -10.29 -42.46 -24.43
N LEU A 88 -9.92 -42.73 -25.69
CA LEU A 88 -9.64 -41.69 -26.69
C LEU A 88 -10.92 -40.90 -27.01
N CYS A 89 -12.06 -41.57 -27.15
CA CYS A 89 -13.36 -40.92 -27.33
C CYS A 89 -13.75 -40.05 -26.12
N CYS A 90 -13.48 -40.52 -24.88
CA CYS A 90 -13.68 -39.73 -23.67
C CYS A 90 -12.78 -38.49 -23.62
N VAL A 91 -11.51 -38.61 -24.00
CA VAL A 91 -10.56 -37.48 -24.04
C VAL A 91 -10.96 -36.47 -25.11
N GLU A 92 -11.33 -36.91 -26.32
CA GLU A 92 -11.85 -36.02 -27.37
C GLU A 92 -13.14 -35.30 -26.95
N GLN A 93 -14.03 -36.00 -26.22
CA GLN A 93 -15.25 -35.40 -25.69
C GLN A 93 -14.94 -34.37 -24.60
N VAL A 94 -14.05 -34.68 -23.66
CA VAL A 94 -13.61 -33.73 -22.62
C VAL A 94 -12.90 -32.52 -23.25
N GLN A 95 -12.11 -32.73 -24.30
CA GLN A 95 -11.48 -31.65 -25.04
C GLN A 95 -12.52 -30.74 -25.70
N LYS A 96 -13.48 -31.29 -26.45
CA LYS A 96 -14.59 -30.52 -27.04
C LYS A 96 -15.44 -29.81 -25.98
N ASP A 97 -15.71 -30.46 -24.85
CA ASP A 97 -16.44 -29.85 -23.74
C ASP A 97 -15.63 -28.73 -23.06
N SER A 98 -14.30 -28.84 -23.02
CA SER A 98 -13.42 -27.78 -22.50
C SER A 98 -13.31 -26.60 -23.46
N GLU A 99 -13.24 -26.84 -24.77
CA GLU A 99 -13.21 -25.81 -25.81
C GLU A 99 -14.53 -25.04 -25.85
N THR A 100 -15.67 -25.74 -25.77
CA THR A 100 -16.99 -25.09 -25.71
C THR A 100 -17.19 -24.28 -24.43
N LYS A 101 -16.72 -24.77 -23.27
CA LYS A 101 -16.73 -24.00 -22.01
C LYS A 101 -15.83 -22.77 -22.10
N ALA A 102 -14.63 -22.89 -22.66
CA ALA A 102 -13.71 -21.76 -22.86
C ALA A 102 -14.32 -20.70 -23.82
N GLN A 103 -14.93 -21.15 -24.91
CA GLN A 103 -15.63 -20.28 -25.86
C GLN A 103 -16.80 -19.54 -25.17
N GLN A 104 -17.58 -20.25 -24.37
CA GLN A 104 -18.72 -19.68 -23.64
C GLN A 104 -18.27 -18.67 -22.57
N GLN A 105 -17.19 -18.96 -21.87
CA GLN A 105 -16.58 -18.04 -20.90
C GLN A 105 -16.03 -16.80 -21.59
N HIS A 106 -15.38 -16.93 -22.75
CA HIS A 106 -14.92 -15.79 -23.55
C HIS A 106 -16.07 -14.89 -24.01
N VAL A 107 -17.19 -15.48 -24.45
CA VAL A 107 -18.40 -14.73 -24.82
C VAL A 107 -19.01 -14.00 -23.61
N GLU A 108 -19.02 -14.62 -22.44
CA GLU A 108 -19.54 -13.99 -21.22
C GLU A 108 -18.64 -12.84 -20.74
N VAL A 109 -17.31 -13.02 -20.78
CA VAL A 109 -16.34 -11.98 -20.48
C VAL A 109 -16.46 -10.82 -21.46
N ALA A 110 -16.57 -11.08 -22.76
CA ALA A 110 -16.77 -10.06 -23.78
C ALA A 110 -18.07 -9.25 -23.52
N LYS A 111 -19.17 -9.92 -23.14
CA LYS A 111 -20.43 -9.23 -22.76
C LYS A 111 -20.25 -8.34 -21.53
N ARG A 112 -19.54 -8.80 -20.50
CA ARG A 112 -19.24 -7.99 -19.31
C ARG A 112 -18.35 -6.80 -19.63
N CYS A 113 -17.35 -6.96 -20.50
CA CYS A 113 -16.50 -5.86 -20.96
C CYS A 113 -17.33 -4.78 -21.67
N VAL A 114 -18.19 -5.16 -22.62
CA VAL A 114 -19.09 -4.21 -23.31
C VAL A 114 -20.02 -3.50 -22.33
N GLN A 115 -20.55 -4.20 -21.33
CA GLN A 115 -21.42 -3.59 -20.31
C GLN A 115 -20.65 -2.57 -19.43
N VAL A 116 -19.40 -2.87 -19.08
CA VAL A 116 -18.54 -1.94 -18.32
C VAL A 116 -18.19 -0.72 -19.18
N GLU A 117 -17.83 -0.92 -20.45
CA GLU A 117 -17.54 0.18 -21.39
C GLU A 117 -18.75 1.12 -21.52
N GLN A 118 -19.95 0.57 -21.73
CA GLN A 118 -21.19 1.36 -21.78
C GLN A 118 -21.47 2.09 -20.46
N SER A 119 -21.22 1.46 -19.31
CA SER A 119 -21.40 2.11 -18.01
C SER A 119 -20.38 3.24 -17.77
N VAL A 120 -19.15 3.10 -18.27
CA VAL A 120 -18.11 4.13 -18.17
C VAL A 120 -18.44 5.28 -19.11
N GLU A 121 -18.82 5.01 -20.35
CA GLU A 121 -19.22 6.01 -21.33
C GLU A 121 -20.42 6.83 -20.83
N GLN A 122 -21.45 6.17 -20.27
CA GLN A 122 -22.59 6.86 -19.65
C GLN A 122 -22.18 7.78 -18.48
N ARG A 123 -21.20 7.36 -17.67
CA ARG A 123 -20.66 8.19 -16.58
C ARG A 123 -19.85 9.37 -17.10
N CYS A 124 -19.05 9.17 -18.15
CA CYS A 124 -18.29 10.24 -18.81
C CYS A 124 -19.24 11.29 -19.39
N SER A 125 -20.27 10.89 -20.14
CA SER A 125 -21.27 11.83 -20.68
C SER A 125 -21.98 12.62 -19.57
N LYS A 126 -22.32 11.98 -18.44
CA LYS A 126 -22.93 12.67 -17.29
C LYS A 126 -21.97 13.67 -16.64
N ILE A 127 -20.67 13.38 -16.60
CA ILE A 127 -19.65 14.30 -16.08
C ILE A 127 -19.46 15.48 -17.04
N GLU A 128 -19.39 15.23 -18.34
CA GLU A 128 -19.31 16.25 -19.37
C GLU A 128 -20.52 17.20 -19.31
N GLU A 129 -21.74 16.67 -19.19
CA GLU A 129 -22.95 17.49 -19.00
C GLU A 129 -22.89 18.37 -17.75
N ARG A 130 -22.36 17.83 -16.63
CA ARG A 130 -22.17 18.61 -15.39
C ARG A 130 -21.10 19.68 -15.53
N LEU A 131 -20.00 19.37 -16.22
CA LEU A 131 -18.93 20.34 -16.49
C LEU A 131 -19.42 21.43 -17.42
N ASP A 132 -20.18 21.10 -18.47
CA ASP A 132 -20.81 22.07 -19.37
C ASP A 132 -21.83 22.93 -18.63
N HIS A 133 -22.60 22.36 -17.71
CA HIS A 133 -23.51 23.11 -16.86
C HIS A 133 -22.76 24.10 -15.96
N LEU A 134 -21.67 23.67 -15.32
CA LEU A 134 -20.81 24.54 -14.51
C LEU A 134 -20.13 25.61 -15.36
N LEU A 135 -19.58 25.27 -16.51
CA LEU A 135 -18.97 26.22 -17.46
C LEU A 135 -19.97 27.26 -17.94
N ARG A 136 -21.23 26.88 -18.18
CA ARG A 136 -22.30 27.82 -18.50
C ARG A 136 -22.65 28.71 -17.31
N GLN A 137 -22.67 28.17 -16.09
CA GLN A 137 -22.84 28.96 -14.87
C GLN A 137 -21.67 29.95 -14.68
N PHE A 138 -20.44 29.59 -15.04
CA PHE A 138 -19.26 30.46 -14.89
C PHE A 138 -19.07 31.48 -16.02
N LYS A 139 -19.73 31.31 -17.18
CA LYS A 139 -19.69 32.28 -18.28
C LYS A 139 -20.47 33.54 -18.00
N ASP A 140 -21.45 33.47 -17.09
CA ASP A 140 -22.19 34.63 -16.64
C ASP A 140 -21.44 35.30 -15.47
N PRO A 141 -20.85 36.49 -15.67
CA PRO A 141 -20.12 37.19 -14.62
C PRO A 141 -20.99 37.48 -13.38
N ASP A 142 -22.32 37.55 -13.54
CA ASP A 142 -23.25 37.77 -12.43
C ASP A 142 -23.46 36.50 -11.58
N ASN A 143 -23.34 35.31 -12.17
CA ASN A 143 -23.37 34.05 -11.43
C ASN A 143 -22.05 33.80 -10.69
N LEU A 144 -20.91 34.24 -11.24
CA LEU A 144 -19.62 34.14 -10.55
C LEU A 144 -19.56 35.08 -9.34
N THR A 145 -20.07 36.32 -9.47
CA THR A 145 -20.17 37.25 -8.33
C THR A 145 -21.16 36.73 -7.29
N LYS A 146 -22.31 36.17 -7.71
CA LYS A 146 -23.26 35.52 -6.81
C LYS A 146 -22.67 34.30 -6.09
N LEU A 147 -21.93 33.44 -6.79
CA LEU A 147 -21.26 32.28 -6.17
C LEU A 147 -20.19 32.72 -5.16
N ARG A 148 -19.41 33.75 -5.50
CA ARG A 148 -18.45 34.35 -4.55
C ARG A 148 -19.18 34.88 -3.33
N GLN A 149 -20.30 35.56 -3.52
CA GLN A 149 -21.10 36.11 -2.42
C GLN A 149 -21.74 35.00 -1.56
N ASP A 150 -22.24 33.92 -2.17
CA ASP A 150 -22.74 32.74 -1.46
C ASP A 150 -21.62 32.03 -0.68
N MET A 151 -20.40 31.95 -1.24
CA MET A 151 -19.24 31.40 -0.54
C MET A 151 -18.84 32.28 0.65
N PHE A 152 -18.76 33.61 0.46
CA PHE A 152 -18.51 34.55 1.55
C PHE A 152 -19.58 34.44 2.65
N GLN A 153 -20.85 34.33 2.27
CA GLN A 153 -21.94 34.18 3.22
C GLN A 153 -21.88 32.85 3.99
N LYS A 154 -21.53 31.74 3.31
CA LYS A 154 -21.36 30.43 3.97
C LYS A 154 -20.16 30.41 4.92
N VAL A 155 -19.06 31.07 4.56
CA VAL A 155 -17.90 31.21 5.45
C VAL A 155 -18.27 32.04 6.66
N ALA A 156 -18.91 33.20 6.48
CA ALA A 156 -19.38 34.04 7.58
C ALA A 156 -20.39 33.30 8.51
N ASP A 157 -21.28 32.48 7.94
CA ASP A 157 -22.23 31.68 8.71
C ASP A 157 -21.55 30.54 9.50
N LEU A 158 -20.51 29.92 8.93
CA LEU A 158 -19.69 28.93 9.64
C LEU A 158 -18.86 29.57 10.77
N GLU A 159 -18.29 30.75 10.53
CA GLU A 159 -17.58 31.53 11.55
C GLU A 159 -18.52 31.94 12.69
N CYS A 160 -19.74 32.38 12.36
CA CYS A 160 -20.75 32.72 13.37
C CYS A 160 -21.14 31.48 14.20
N ARG A 161 -21.40 30.33 13.56
CA ARG A 161 -21.69 29.06 14.25
C ARG A 161 -20.52 28.58 15.11
N LEU A 162 -19.29 28.81 14.67
CA LEU A 162 -18.11 28.50 15.45
C LEU A 162 -18.05 29.38 16.71
N MET A 163 -18.23 30.70 16.58
CA MET A 163 -18.27 31.63 17.71
C MET A 163 -19.42 31.31 18.67
N GLU A 164 -20.60 30.91 18.17
CA GLU A 164 -21.68 30.43 19.03
C GLU A 164 -21.32 29.14 19.76
N SER A 165 -20.63 28.21 19.10
CA SER A 165 -20.20 26.96 19.72
C SER A 165 -19.11 27.20 20.78
N GLU A 166 -18.24 28.18 20.56
CA GLU A 166 -17.22 28.62 21.51
C GLU A 166 -17.86 29.34 22.70
N ALA A 167 -18.80 30.26 22.45
CA ALA A 167 -19.55 30.94 23.51
C ALA A 167 -20.35 29.95 24.37
N ARG A 168 -20.95 28.91 23.76
CA ARG A 168 -21.61 27.80 24.49
C ARG A 168 -20.62 26.97 25.30
N ARG A 169 -19.41 26.76 24.79
CA ARG A 169 -18.34 26.05 25.51
C ARG A 169 -17.82 26.89 26.68
N GLU A 170 -17.64 28.20 26.49
CA GLU A 170 -17.26 29.14 27.54
C GLU A 170 -18.34 29.21 28.63
N THR A 171 -19.61 29.37 28.27
CA THR A 171 -20.70 29.40 29.27
C THR A 171 -20.90 28.07 30.01
N ALA A 172 -20.55 26.93 29.39
CA ALA A 172 -20.55 25.64 30.07
C ALA A 172 -19.38 25.46 31.06
N VAL A 173 -18.26 26.17 30.86
CA VAL A 173 -17.06 26.12 31.72
C VAL A 173 -17.10 27.17 32.85
N ILE A 174 -17.88 28.24 32.69
CA ILE A 174 -17.90 29.41 33.59
C ILE A 174 -18.58 29.22 34.98
N PRO A 175 -19.25 28.11 35.36
CA PRO A 175 -19.59 27.92 36.78
C PRO A 175 -18.40 27.48 37.66
N VAL A 176 -17.26 27.04 37.11
CA VAL A 176 -16.19 26.40 37.91
C VAL A 176 -14.89 27.21 37.97
N MET A 177 -14.73 28.27 37.18
CA MET A 177 -13.53 29.12 37.22
C MET A 177 -13.90 30.58 37.44
N LYS A 178 -14.18 30.90 38.70
CA LYS A 178 -14.15 32.29 39.19
C LYS A 178 -13.10 32.45 40.27
N GLU A 179 -11.90 31.96 40.02
CA GLU A 179 -10.70 32.44 40.70
C GLU A 179 -9.45 32.06 39.91
N VAL A 180 -8.53 33.02 39.83
CA VAL A 180 -7.13 32.92 39.38
C VAL A 180 -6.84 33.12 37.88
N THR A 181 -6.53 34.37 37.57
CA THR A 181 -5.72 34.87 36.43
C THR A 181 -4.21 34.66 36.65
N THR A 182 -3.51 34.01 35.71
CA THR A 182 -2.24 34.39 35.02
C THR A 182 -1.57 33.18 34.30
N PRO A 183 -0.69 33.38 33.30
CA PRO A 183 -0.49 32.43 32.20
C PRO A 183 0.79 31.58 32.31
N GLU A 184 0.62 30.28 32.51
CA GLU A 184 1.56 29.21 32.14
C GLU A 184 0.72 28.04 31.61
N MET A 185 0.92 27.65 30.34
CA MET A 185 0.27 26.49 29.73
C MET A 185 0.81 25.23 30.43
N GLN A 186 0.04 24.71 31.40
CA GLN A 186 0.41 23.57 32.23
C GLN A 186 0.18 22.23 31.52
N GLU A 187 1.06 21.28 31.82
CA GLU A 187 0.98 19.82 31.58
C GLU A 187 -0.39 19.17 31.84
N GLY A 188 -1.31 19.85 32.53
CA GLY A 188 -2.62 19.34 32.93
C GLY A 188 -3.58 18.97 31.79
N GLU A 189 -3.53 19.62 30.62
CA GLU A 189 -4.37 19.22 29.48
C GLU A 189 -3.91 17.88 28.86
N VAL A 190 -2.61 17.61 28.89
CA VAL A 190 -2.06 16.33 28.44
C VAL A 190 -2.38 15.23 29.46
N ASP A 191 -2.42 15.57 30.75
CA ASP A 191 -2.82 14.65 31.80
C ASP A 191 -4.31 14.30 31.76
N ALA A 192 -5.19 15.25 31.40
CA ALA A 192 -6.61 14.99 31.19
C ALA A 192 -6.84 14.02 30.00
N ILE A 193 -6.15 14.22 28.87
CA ILE A 193 -6.22 13.31 27.72
C ILE A 193 -5.64 11.93 28.08
N ARG A 194 -4.58 11.88 28.89
CA ARG A 194 -3.98 10.64 29.38
C ARG A 194 -4.93 9.89 30.31
N GLU A 195 -5.69 10.61 31.14
CA GLU A 195 -6.69 10.05 32.05
C GLU A 195 -7.90 9.50 31.28
N ASP A 196 -8.38 10.22 30.26
CA ASP A 196 -9.44 9.74 29.36
C ASP A 196 -9.00 8.49 28.57
N LEU A 197 -7.77 8.46 28.07
CA LEU A 197 -7.24 7.28 27.37
C LEU A 197 -7.08 6.08 28.33
N ALA A 198 -6.68 6.33 29.58
CA ALA A 198 -6.61 5.31 30.62
C ALA A 198 -8.00 4.78 31.01
N HIS A 199 -9.02 5.64 31.00
CA HIS A 199 -10.42 5.24 31.22
C HIS A 199 -10.91 4.32 30.11
N VAL A 200 -10.74 4.70 28.85
CA VAL A 200 -11.13 3.85 27.69
C VAL A 200 -10.39 2.51 27.70
N SER A 201 -9.09 2.50 28.02
CA SER A 201 -8.31 1.26 28.13
C SER A 201 -8.82 0.32 29.24
N ARG A 202 -9.40 0.88 30.31
CA ARG A 202 -10.01 0.12 31.41
C ARG A 202 -11.33 -0.50 30.97
N GLU A 203 -12.19 0.26 30.31
CA GLU A 203 -13.48 -0.23 29.81
C GLU A 203 -13.31 -1.37 28.80
N VAL A 204 -12.30 -1.29 27.92
CA VAL A 204 -11.97 -2.37 26.98
C VAL A 204 -11.55 -3.65 27.72
N ARG A 205 -10.66 -3.55 28.71
CA ARG A 205 -10.23 -4.71 29.52
C ARG A 205 -11.38 -5.33 30.31
N GLU A 206 -12.29 -4.51 30.83
CA GLU A 206 -13.50 -5.00 31.50
C GLU A 206 -14.45 -5.72 30.53
N ALA A 207 -14.57 -5.25 29.30
CA ALA A 207 -15.35 -5.92 28.26
C ALA A 207 -14.74 -7.28 27.88
N GLU A 208 -13.41 -7.35 27.70
CA GLU A 208 -12.69 -8.60 27.43
C GLU A 208 -12.90 -9.62 28.57
N ALA A 209 -12.76 -9.19 29.83
CA ALA A 209 -12.98 -10.05 30.99
C ALA A 209 -14.43 -10.57 31.09
N ARG A 210 -15.43 -9.76 30.69
CA ARG A 210 -16.84 -10.21 30.62
C ARG A 210 -17.02 -11.31 29.57
N ILE A 211 -16.39 -11.19 28.41
CA ILE A 211 -16.46 -12.19 27.33
C ILE A 211 -15.79 -13.50 27.76
N GLU A 212 -14.59 -13.44 28.35
CA GLU A 212 -13.91 -14.64 28.86
C GLU A 212 -14.73 -15.37 29.92
N LYS A 213 -15.37 -14.62 30.83
CA LYS A 213 -16.25 -15.19 31.85
C LYS A 213 -17.46 -15.90 31.23
N GLN A 214 -18.07 -15.35 30.19
CA GLN A 214 -19.18 -15.99 29.46
C GLN A 214 -18.72 -17.28 28.76
N LEU A 215 -17.57 -17.25 28.09
CA LEU A 215 -16.98 -18.44 27.47
C LEU A 215 -16.68 -19.56 28.48
N ALA A 216 -16.13 -19.20 29.65
CA ALA A 216 -15.91 -20.15 30.73
C ALA A 216 -17.23 -20.75 31.25
N GLY A 217 -18.29 -19.94 31.34
CA GLY A 217 -19.64 -20.40 31.68
C GLY A 217 -20.17 -21.44 30.70
N PHE A 218 -20.09 -21.17 29.40
CA PHE A 218 -20.52 -22.12 28.36
C PHE A 218 -19.72 -23.43 28.39
N ARG A 219 -18.40 -23.36 28.60
CA ARG A 219 -17.55 -24.56 28.75
C ARG A 219 -17.96 -25.41 29.95
N HIS A 220 -18.26 -24.76 31.09
CA HIS A 220 -18.71 -25.47 32.29
C HIS A 220 -20.08 -26.11 32.08
N GLU A 221 -21.03 -25.41 31.47
CA GLU A 221 -22.37 -25.94 31.17
C GLU A 221 -22.32 -27.14 30.22
N LEU A 222 -21.48 -27.07 29.19
CA LEU A 222 -21.22 -28.19 28.29
C LEU A 222 -20.64 -29.40 29.04
N MET A 223 -19.62 -29.17 29.88
CA MET A 223 -18.98 -30.23 30.67
C MET A 223 -19.95 -30.87 31.66
N MET A 224 -20.81 -30.08 32.31
CA MET A 224 -21.84 -30.58 33.22
C MET A 224 -22.92 -31.38 32.48
N THR A 225 -23.29 -30.96 31.27
CA THR A 225 -24.26 -31.67 30.44
C THR A 225 -23.70 -33.00 29.95
N MET A 226 -22.43 -33.04 29.55
CA MET A 226 -21.72 -34.28 29.20
C MET A 226 -21.56 -35.20 30.42
N GLY A 227 -21.17 -34.66 31.58
CA GLY A 227 -20.95 -35.43 32.81
C GLY A 227 -22.24 -36.00 33.42
N LYS A 228 -23.38 -35.33 33.24
CA LYS A 228 -24.70 -35.84 33.68
C LYS A 228 -25.29 -36.91 32.75
N LYS A 229 -24.94 -36.91 31.46
CA LYS A 229 -25.52 -37.84 30.46
C LYS A 229 -24.64 -39.05 30.11
N LEU A 230 -23.33 -38.98 30.36
CA LEU A 230 -22.44 -40.14 30.32
C LEU A 230 -22.31 -40.72 31.72
N CYS A 231 -23.25 -41.58 32.13
CA CYS A 231 -23.07 -42.35 33.35
C CYS A 231 -21.76 -43.15 33.24
N LYS A 232 -20.78 -42.81 34.08
CA LYS A 232 -19.47 -43.50 34.15
C LYS A 232 -19.61 -45.03 34.25
N SER A 233 -20.69 -45.51 34.86
CA SER A 233 -21.05 -46.93 34.99
C SER A 233 -21.50 -47.59 33.67
N GLU A 234 -22.00 -46.83 32.71
CA GLU A 234 -22.43 -47.34 31.39
C GLU A 234 -21.28 -47.33 30.38
N ALA A 235 -20.44 -46.29 30.40
CA ALA A 235 -19.20 -46.28 29.62
C ALA A 235 -18.26 -47.44 30.02
N THR A 236 -18.19 -47.76 31.33
CA THR A 236 -17.42 -48.93 31.81
C THR A 236 -18.10 -50.27 31.54
N LYS A 237 -19.44 -50.35 31.49
CA LYS A 237 -20.15 -51.56 31.01
C LYS A 237 -19.99 -51.80 29.50
N LEU A 238 -19.92 -50.73 28.70
CA LEU A 238 -19.66 -50.78 27.25
C LEU A 238 -18.22 -51.16 26.93
N LEU A 239 -17.26 -50.73 27.74
CA LEU A 239 -15.84 -51.09 27.59
C LEU A 239 -15.49 -52.48 28.14
N SER A 240 -16.28 -53.05 29.06
CA SER A 240 -16.01 -54.35 29.68
C SER A 240 -16.62 -55.55 28.93
N ARG A 241 -17.62 -55.33 28.08
CA ARG A 241 -17.97 -56.30 27.03
C ARG A 241 -17.08 -55.99 25.83
N LYS A 242 -16.37 -56.98 25.29
CA LYS A 242 -15.81 -56.91 23.93
C LYS A 242 -16.98 -56.79 22.95
N MET A 243 -17.55 -55.60 22.87
CA MET A 243 -18.55 -55.21 21.90
C MET A 243 -17.74 -54.61 20.77
N ASP A 244 -17.85 -55.18 19.57
CA ASP A 244 -17.18 -54.60 18.42
C ASP A 244 -17.62 -53.15 18.29
N ALA A 245 -16.69 -52.27 17.93
CA ALA A 245 -16.92 -50.82 17.89
C ALA A 245 -18.20 -50.48 17.09
N MET A 246 -18.51 -51.26 16.05
CA MET A 246 -19.75 -51.12 15.28
C MET A 246 -21.03 -51.35 16.11
N ASP A 247 -21.07 -52.33 17.00
CA ASP A 247 -22.26 -52.60 17.83
C ASP A 247 -22.46 -51.52 18.90
N ALA A 248 -21.36 -50.96 19.41
CA ALA A 248 -21.40 -49.79 20.29
C ALA A 248 -21.95 -48.56 19.57
N TRP A 249 -21.49 -48.29 18.34
CA TRP A 249 -22.01 -47.21 17.50
C TRP A 249 -23.49 -47.41 17.14
N LYS A 250 -23.90 -48.64 16.83
CA LYS A 250 -25.29 -48.96 16.48
C LYS A 250 -26.25 -48.76 17.66
N GLN A 251 -25.88 -49.19 18.87
CA GLN A 251 -26.70 -48.96 20.07
C GLN A 251 -26.71 -47.50 20.52
N LEU A 252 -25.62 -46.75 20.30
CA LEU A 252 -25.58 -45.31 20.55
C LEU A 252 -26.51 -44.56 19.58
N ALA A 253 -26.52 -44.98 18.31
CA ALA A 253 -27.39 -44.43 17.27
C ALA A 253 -28.88 -44.79 17.48
N GLU A 254 -29.19 -45.99 17.98
CA GLU A 254 -30.57 -46.42 18.30
C GLU A 254 -31.13 -45.78 19.59
N LYS A 255 -30.28 -45.34 20.52
CA LYS A 255 -30.72 -44.77 21.82
C LYS A 255 -30.54 -43.27 21.97
N ALA A 256 -29.82 -42.62 21.06
CA ALA A 256 -29.93 -41.18 20.90
C ALA A 256 -31.34 -40.91 20.37
N ASP A 257 -32.23 -40.47 21.26
CA ASP A 257 -33.58 -40.00 20.92
C ASP A 257 -33.44 -38.90 19.87
N SER A 258 -33.50 -39.29 18.60
CA SER A 258 -33.01 -38.50 17.47
C SER A 258 -33.76 -37.18 17.40
N ALA A 259 -35.04 -37.19 17.78
CA ALA A 259 -35.88 -36.01 17.88
C ALA A 259 -35.35 -34.99 18.90
N ARG A 260 -34.84 -35.44 20.06
CA ARG A 260 -34.29 -34.55 21.09
C ARG A 260 -32.88 -34.08 20.76
N LEU A 261 -32.10 -34.89 20.06
CA LEU A 261 -30.79 -34.49 19.56
C LEU A 261 -30.94 -33.42 18.47
N GLU A 262 -31.92 -33.59 17.59
CA GLU A 262 -32.28 -32.64 16.55
C GLU A 262 -32.84 -31.34 17.15
N GLU A 263 -33.70 -31.40 18.17
CA GLU A 263 -34.20 -30.21 18.89
C GLU A 263 -33.06 -29.42 19.55
N VAL A 264 -32.11 -30.10 20.22
CA VAL A 264 -30.94 -29.44 20.84
C VAL A 264 -29.99 -28.90 19.78
N ALA A 265 -29.82 -29.60 18.65
CA ALA A 265 -29.00 -29.13 17.54
C ALA A 265 -29.62 -27.89 16.88
N CYS A 266 -30.94 -27.87 16.65
CA CYS A 266 -31.67 -26.70 16.15
C CYS A 266 -31.56 -25.52 17.11
N ALA A 267 -31.82 -25.72 18.41
CA ALA A 267 -31.70 -24.66 19.41
C ALA A 267 -30.28 -24.10 19.52
N LEU A 268 -29.25 -24.96 19.39
CA LEU A 268 -27.86 -24.55 19.34
C LEU A 268 -27.53 -23.77 18.06
N MET A 269 -27.99 -24.24 16.90
CA MET A 269 -27.82 -23.52 15.63
C MET A 269 -28.50 -22.15 15.67
N ASP A 270 -29.72 -22.04 16.21
CA ASP A 270 -30.42 -20.77 16.37
C ASP A 270 -29.70 -19.83 17.36
N SER A 271 -29.08 -20.38 18.40
CA SER A 271 -28.28 -19.60 19.36
C SER A 271 -26.97 -19.13 18.74
N ILE A 272 -26.30 -19.97 17.95
CA ILE A 272 -25.08 -19.62 17.23
C ILE A 272 -25.40 -18.56 16.18
N GLN A 273 -26.49 -18.71 15.43
CA GLN A 273 -26.91 -17.76 14.41
C GLN A 273 -27.24 -16.39 15.03
N ARG A 274 -28.02 -16.34 16.11
CA ARG A 274 -28.29 -15.08 16.84
C ARG A 274 -27.01 -14.45 17.41
N SER A 275 -26.08 -15.26 17.89
CA SER A 275 -24.78 -14.76 18.34
C SER A 275 -23.96 -14.19 17.19
N GLN A 276 -23.99 -14.82 16.02
CA GLN A 276 -23.29 -14.35 14.83
C GLN A 276 -23.89 -13.04 14.31
N GLU A 277 -25.21 -12.94 14.23
CA GLU A 277 -25.92 -11.71 13.86
C GLU A 277 -25.53 -10.54 14.78
N ASN A 278 -25.53 -10.75 16.10
CA ASN A 278 -25.10 -9.73 17.06
C ASN A 278 -23.62 -9.31 16.86
N THR A 279 -22.71 -10.26 16.60
CA THR A 279 -21.30 -9.92 16.35
C THR A 279 -21.09 -9.16 15.04
N VAL A 280 -21.90 -9.45 14.01
CA VAL A 280 -21.85 -8.71 12.74
C VAL A 280 -22.29 -7.26 12.95
N ASP A 281 -23.38 -7.04 13.70
CA ASP A 281 -23.85 -5.69 14.04
C ASP A 281 -22.81 -4.88 14.84
N GLU A 282 -22.09 -5.52 15.79
CA GLU A 282 -21.02 -4.88 16.54
C GLU A 282 -19.80 -4.53 15.66
N VAL A 283 -19.43 -5.42 14.73
CA VAL A 283 -18.34 -5.17 13.77
C VAL A 283 -18.70 -4.03 12.82
N ASP A 284 -19.94 -3.95 12.36
CA ASP A 284 -20.41 -2.85 11.51
C ASP A 284 -20.43 -1.51 12.26
N ARG A 285 -20.82 -1.50 13.54
CA ARG A 285 -20.69 -0.30 14.40
C ARG A 285 -19.23 0.13 14.58
N LEU A 286 -18.32 -0.82 14.78
CA LEU A 286 -16.88 -0.52 14.88
C LEU A 286 -16.31 0.00 13.55
N ARG A 287 -16.77 -0.54 12.42
CA ARG A 287 -16.40 -0.05 11.09
C ARG A 287 -16.85 1.40 10.88
N GLN A 288 -18.10 1.73 11.22
CA GLN A 288 -18.61 3.11 11.15
C GLN A 288 -17.82 4.07 12.06
N LEU A 289 -17.48 3.64 13.28
CA LEU A 289 -16.62 4.42 14.18
C LEU A 289 -15.21 4.62 13.59
N ASN A 290 -14.65 3.60 12.96
CA ASN A 290 -13.33 3.69 12.33
C ASN A 290 -13.33 4.59 11.09
N GLU A 291 -14.36 4.53 10.25
CA GLU A 291 -14.56 5.43 9.11
C GLU A 291 -14.67 6.89 9.59
N SER A 292 -15.44 7.15 10.65
CA SER A 292 -15.55 8.49 11.24
C SER A 292 -14.22 9.02 11.84
N LYS A 293 -13.34 8.13 12.31
CA LYS A 293 -11.99 8.50 12.81
C LYS A 293 -11.02 8.76 11.67
N ALA A 294 -11.14 8.02 10.55
CA ALA A 294 -10.36 8.27 9.35
C ALA A 294 -10.67 9.68 8.80
N ASP A 295 -11.95 10.06 8.77
CA ASP A 295 -12.38 11.42 8.38
C ASP A 295 -11.80 12.51 9.29
N ALA A 296 -11.67 12.24 10.59
CA ALA A 296 -11.07 13.18 11.55
C ALA A 296 -9.54 13.34 11.35
N LEU A 297 -8.83 12.27 11.02
CA LEU A 297 -7.39 12.31 10.71
C LEU A 297 -7.11 13.01 9.38
N GLU A 298 -7.92 12.74 8.35
CA GLU A 298 -7.85 13.46 7.08
C GLU A 298 -8.13 14.96 7.30
N LEU A 299 -9.09 15.31 8.15
CA LEU A 299 -9.37 16.71 8.50
C LEU A 299 -8.22 17.39 9.24
N VAL A 300 -7.53 16.68 10.15
CA VAL A 300 -6.31 17.19 10.82
C VAL A 300 -5.18 17.40 9.81
N GLN A 301 -5.00 16.48 8.86
CA GLN A 301 -3.99 16.60 7.82
C GLN A 301 -4.31 17.74 6.85
N VAL A 302 -5.58 17.92 6.46
CA VAL A 302 -6.05 19.06 5.68
C VAL A 302 -5.82 20.37 6.44
N LYS A 303 -6.13 20.43 7.74
CA LYS A 303 -5.86 21.61 8.58
C LYS A 303 -4.37 21.96 8.65
N HIS A 304 -3.51 20.96 8.81
CA HIS A 304 -2.06 21.15 8.83
C HIS A 304 -1.54 21.66 7.48
N ASN A 305 -2.00 21.06 6.38
CA ASN A 305 -1.66 21.53 5.03
C ASN A 305 -2.16 22.95 4.77
N MET A 306 -3.36 23.30 5.26
CA MET A 306 -3.93 24.64 5.13
C MET A 306 -3.10 25.67 5.91
N HIS A 307 -2.63 25.32 7.11
CA HIS A 307 -1.75 26.20 7.89
C HIS A 307 -0.38 26.41 7.20
N ASN A 308 0.20 25.36 6.62
CA ASN A 308 1.44 25.47 5.85
C ASN A 308 1.27 26.36 4.60
N ILE A 309 0.13 26.24 3.89
CA ILE A 309 -0.18 27.09 2.73
C ILE A 309 -0.34 28.55 3.15
N LEU A 310 -1.05 28.82 4.26
CA LEU A 310 -1.23 30.17 4.78
C LEU A 310 0.12 30.80 5.20
N SER A 311 0.97 30.03 5.90
CA SER A 311 2.33 30.46 6.26
C SER A 311 3.18 30.84 5.05
N VAL A 312 3.13 30.03 3.98
CA VAL A 312 3.84 30.34 2.73
C VAL A 312 3.26 31.59 2.06
N ALA A 313 1.94 31.75 2.06
CA ALA A 313 1.29 32.92 1.49
C ALA A 313 1.66 34.21 2.26
N GLU A 314 1.69 34.17 3.59
CA GLU A 314 2.12 35.28 4.44
C GLU A 314 3.60 35.63 4.19
N SER A 315 4.48 34.62 4.07
CA SER A 315 5.88 34.84 3.72
C SER A 315 6.04 35.51 2.35
N ILE A 316 5.31 35.06 1.34
CA ILE A 316 5.30 35.69 0.00
C ILE A 316 4.78 37.12 0.07
N GLN A 317 3.70 37.36 0.81
CA GLN A 317 3.14 38.70 1.00
C GLN A 317 4.16 39.66 1.64
N HIS A 318 4.91 39.18 2.64
CA HIS A 318 5.98 39.94 3.28
C HIS A 318 7.14 40.24 2.33
N GLU A 319 7.61 39.24 1.57
CA GLU A 319 8.67 39.43 0.56
C GLU A 319 8.23 40.40 -0.55
N LEU A 320 6.99 40.30 -1.04
CA LEU A 320 6.43 41.23 -2.01
C LEU A 320 6.35 42.66 -1.46
N SER A 321 5.94 42.81 -0.20
CA SER A 321 5.86 44.12 0.46
C SER A 321 7.26 44.71 0.66
N ALA A 322 8.24 43.88 1.03
CA ALA A 322 9.63 44.29 1.16
C ALA A 322 10.22 44.71 -0.20
N LEU A 323 9.95 43.93 -1.26
CA LEU A 323 10.35 44.24 -2.62
C LEU A 323 9.70 45.55 -3.10
N GLN A 324 8.40 45.73 -2.87
CA GLN A 324 7.67 46.95 -3.21
C GLN A 324 8.26 48.17 -2.50
N ARG A 325 8.64 48.05 -1.23
CA ARG A 325 9.31 49.11 -0.48
C ARG A 325 10.69 49.43 -1.08
N VAL A 326 11.49 48.41 -1.40
CA VAL A 326 12.82 48.59 -2.01
C VAL A 326 12.70 49.24 -3.39
N VAL A 327 11.71 48.84 -4.19
CA VAL A 327 11.38 49.47 -5.47
C VAL A 327 11.00 50.94 -5.24
N ASN A 328 10.09 51.24 -4.31
CA ASN A 328 9.69 52.63 -4.05
C ASN A 328 10.82 53.51 -3.48
N GLU A 329 11.73 52.94 -2.69
CA GLU A 329 12.87 53.67 -2.09
C GLU A 329 14.04 53.87 -3.06
N LYS A 330 14.27 52.93 -3.99
CA LYS A 330 15.46 52.94 -4.86
C LYS A 330 15.18 53.25 -6.32
N MET A 331 13.92 53.22 -6.76
CA MET A 331 13.56 53.49 -8.16
C MET A 331 13.59 55.00 -8.41
N THR A 332 14.70 55.44 -8.99
CA THR A 332 14.86 56.81 -9.45
C THR A 332 14.10 57.03 -10.76
N ILE A 333 13.82 58.27 -11.13
CA ILE A 333 13.13 58.63 -12.39
C ILE A 333 13.90 58.07 -13.62
N VAL A 334 15.21 57.82 -13.49
CA VAL A 334 16.04 57.18 -14.52
C VAL A 334 15.70 55.68 -14.67
N ASP A 335 15.48 54.97 -13.57
CA ASP A 335 15.10 53.54 -13.56
C ASP A 335 13.68 53.34 -14.11
N VAL A 336 12.75 54.28 -13.86
CA VAL A 336 11.40 54.30 -14.48
C VAL A 336 11.49 54.45 -16.00
N LYS A 337 12.45 55.26 -16.48
CA LYS A 337 12.67 55.49 -17.90
C LYS A 337 13.30 54.26 -18.59
N GLU A 338 14.25 53.58 -17.92
CA GLU A 338 14.77 52.27 -18.36
C GLU A 338 13.70 51.16 -18.30
N LEU A 339 12.77 51.20 -17.34
CA LEU A 339 11.64 50.26 -17.27
C LEU A 339 10.61 50.47 -18.39
N LEU A 340 10.32 51.73 -18.75
CA LEU A 340 9.48 52.05 -19.91
C LEU A 340 10.17 51.64 -21.23
N ASP A 341 11.48 51.89 -21.35
CA ASP A 341 12.25 51.48 -22.51
C ASP A 341 12.35 49.95 -22.60
N SER A 342 12.47 49.23 -21.47
CA SER A 342 12.43 47.76 -21.45
C SER A 342 11.03 47.15 -21.64
N GLN A 343 9.96 47.88 -21.30
CA GLN A 343 8.58 47.50 -21.65
C GLN A 343 8.35 47.54 -23.18
N SER A 344 9.04 48.43 -23.89
CA SER A 344 9.08 48.42 -25.36
C SER A 344 9.83 47.19 -25.91
N THR A 345 10.87 46.72 -25.22
CA THR A 345 11.61 45.48 -25.52
C THR A 345 10.81 44.23 -25.17
N MET A 346 9.95 44.27 -24.15
CA MET A 346 9.03 43.18 -23.81
C MET A 346 7.95 43.00 -24.88
N ASN A 347 7.48 44.08 -25.51
CA ASN A 347 6.66 43.98 -26.73
C ASN A 347 7.44 43.36 -27.90
N GLY A 348 8.73 43.70 -28.03
CA GLY A 348 9.64 43.04 -28.97
C GLY A 348 9.83 41.55 -28.69
N LEU A 349 9.97 41.16 -27.42
CA LEU A 349 10.10 39.78 -26.96
C LEU A 349 8.80 39.00 -27.14
N GLN A 350 7.64 39.59 -26.86
CA GLN A 350 6.34 38.98 -27.14
C GLN A 350 6.12 38.81 -28.65
N MET A 351 6.56 39.75 -29.48
CA MET A 351 6.55 39.59 -30.93
C MET A 351 7.54 38.53 -31.41
N ALA A 352 8.71 38.41 -30.78
CA ALA A 352 9.68 37.35 -31.07
C ALA A 352 9.16 35.97 -30.63
N MET A 353 8.54 35.86 -29.45
CA MET A 353 7.86 34.65 -28.97
C MET A 353 6.72 34.26 -29.89
N ARG A 354 5.86 35.21 -30.33
CA ARG A 354 4.82 34.92 -31.33
C ARG A 354 5.42 34.50 -32.67
N LYS A 355 6.55 35.08 -33.09
CA LYS A 355 7.24 34.69 -34.32
C LYS A 355 7.85 33.29 -34.20
N VAL A 356 8.43 32.95 -33.05
CA VAL A 356 8.94 31.60 -32.74
C VAL A 356 7.80 30.60 -32.64
N GLU A 357 6.71 30.93 -31.95
CA GLU A 357 5.48 30.13 -31.93
C GLU A 357 4.94 29.92 -33.34
N SER A 358 4.89 30.95 -34.19
CA SER A 358 4.40 30.86 -35.57
C SER A 358 5.35 30.13 -36.53
N ALA A 359 6.66 30.20 -36.30
CA ALA A 359 7.67 29.53 -37.12
C ALA A 359 7.91 28.08 -36.71
N ALA A 360 7.60 27.74 -35.44
CA ALA A 360 7.87 26.43 -34.87
C ALA A 360 6.61 25.56 -34.68
N VAL A 361 5.48 25.94 -35.29
CA VAL A 361 4.19 25.20 -35.30
C VAL A 361 4.31 23.75 -35.80
N GLY A 362 5.46 23.33 -36.37
CA GLY A 362 5.69 21.96 -36.82
C GLY A 362 6.83 21.18 -36.15
N GLU A 363 7.72 21.83 -35.39
CA GLU A 363 8.97 21.21 -34.91
C GLU A 363 9.03 20.93 -33.41
N PHE A 364 8.21 21.61 -32.59
CA PHE A 364 8.12 21.28 -31.16
C PHE A 364 7.04 20.24 -30.90
N ALA A 365 7.34 19.31 -29.98
CA ALA A 365 6.36 18.36 -29.49
C ALA A 365 5.12 19.12 -29.00
N THR A 366 4.01 18.94 -29.71
CA THR A 366 2.73 19.53 -29.32
C THR A 366 2.36 19.06 -27.91
N LYS A 367 1.61 19.87 -27.16
CA LYS A 367 1.11 19.48 -25.84
C LYS A 367 0.46 18.08 -25.86
N ASN A 368 -0.30 17.79 -26.92
CA ASN A 368 -0.92 16.47 -27.12
C ASN A 368 0.10 15.34 -27.28
N GLN A 369 1.26 15.58 -27.91
CA GLN A 369 2.34 14.60 -28.02
C GLN A 369 3.04 14.39 -26.67
N VAL A 370 3.29 15.46 -25.91
CA VAL A 370 3.84 15.36 -24.55
C VAL A 370 2.88 14.60 -23.64
N ASP A 371 1.59 14.92 -23.68
CA ASP A 371 0.54 14.24 -22.91
C ASP A 371 0.37 12.77 -23.35
N ASN A 372 0.56 12.46 -24.63
CA ASN A 372 0.59 11.08 -25.12
C ASN A 372 1.82 10.32 -24.60
N ILE A 373 3.00 10.95 -24.63
CA ILE A 373 4.24 10.33 -24.11
C ILE A 373 4.10 10.09 -22.61
N ASP A 374 3.61 11.05 -21.84
CA ASP A 374 3.36 10.89 -20.41
C ASP A 374 2.38 9.74 -20.14
N ARG A 375 1.28 9.67 -20.89
CA ARG A 375 0.34 8.52 -20.82
C ARG A 375 1.01 7.17 -21.12
N HIS A 376 1.88 7.10 -22.13
CA HIS A 376 2.63 5.88 -22.44
C HIS A 376 3.64 5.52 -21.35
N VAL A 377 4.41 6.50 -20.83
CA VAL A 377 5.36 6.28 -19.73
C VAL A 377 4.62 5.81 -18.48
N GLN A 378 3.47 6.39 -18.17
CA GLN A 378 2.63 5.95 -17.06
C GLN A 378 2.09 4.53 -17.28
N ALA A 379 1.66 4.19 -18.50
CA ALA A 379 1.19 2.84 -18.83
C ALA A 379 2.31 1.79 -18.69
N ILE A 380 3.49 2.06 -19.24
CA ILE A 380 4.67 1.19 -19.12
C ILE A 380 5.09 1.07 -17.65
N THR A 381 5.10 2.18 -16.92
CA THR A 381 5.43 2.18 -15.49
C THR A 381 4.43 1.35 -14.69
N ARG A 382 3.13 1.42 -15.00
CA ARG A 382 2.11 0.56 -14.38
C ARG A 382 2.32 -0.90 -14.74
N GLN A 383 2.64 -1.22 -15.99
CA GLN A 383 2.91 -2.58 -16.44
C GLN A 383 4.15 -3.15 -15.71
N LEU A 384 5.27 -2.43 -15.70
CA LEU A 384 6.48 -2.85 -15.00
C LEU A 384 6.27 -2.99 -13.48
N ARG A 385 5.48 -2.10 -12.86
CA ARG A 385 5.10 -2.24 -11.44
C ARG A 385 4.20 -3.44 -11.19
N SER A 386 3.37 -3.82 -12.15
CA SER A 386 2.54 -5.02 -12.04
C SER A 386 3.34 -6.31 -12.17
N GLU A 387 4.49 -6.28 -12.85
CA GLU A 387 5.40 -7.42 -13.00
C GLU A 387 6.43 -7.48 -11.85
N ILE A 388 6.79 -6.35 -11.27
CA ILE A 388 7.78 -6.26 -10.18
C ILE A 388 7.04 -6.05 -8.87
N TYR A 389 6.81 -7.12 -8.12
CA TYR A 389 6.30 -7.06 -6.75
C TYR A 389 7.45 -6.90 -5.77
N GLN A 390 7.69 -5.68 -5.30
CA GLN A 390 8.78 -5.37 -4.38
C GLN A 390 8.35 -4.35 -3.32
N ALA A 391 8.73 -4.62 -2.07
CA ALA A 391 8.59 -3.69 -0.97
C ALA A 391 9.89 -3.55 -0.17
N ARG A 392 10.20 -2.34 0.29
CA ARG A 392 11.38 -2.02 1.10
C ARG A 392 11.01 -1.14 2.29
N TYR A 393 11.45 -1.58 3.46
CA TYR A 393 11.20 -0.96 4.74
C TYR A 393 12.53 -0.61 5.43
N ILE A 394 12.55 0.48 6.20
CA ILE A 394 13.71 0.92 6.98
C ILE A 394 13.35 0.94 8.46
N TRP A 395 14.26 0.48 9.29
CA TRP A 395 14.25 0.59 10.74
C TRP A 395 15.31 1.60 11.18
N LYS A 396 14.87 2.76 11.69
CA LYS A 396 15.73 3.87 12.12
C LYS A 396 15.87 3.98 13.64
N ASP A 397 14.82 3.60 14.37
CA ASP A 397 14.75 3.80 15.83
C ASP A 397 15.73 2.90 16.57
N GLY A 398 16.04 1.75 15.95
CA GLY A 398 17.10 0.86 16.40
C GLY A 398 16.82 0.10 17.67
N ARG A 399 15.62 0.21 18.23
CA ARG A 399 15.17 -0.60 19.36
C ARG A 399 14.06 -1.55 18.92
N PRO A 400 14.15 -2.84 19.28
CA PRO A 400 13.09 -3.79 18.97
C PRO A 400 11.85 -3.47 19.82
N SER A 401 10.72 -4.03 19.42
CA SER A 401 9.47 -3.96 20.16
C SER A 401 9.54 -4.76 21.48
N ALA A 402 8.50 -4.65 22.31
CA ALA A 402 8.34 -5.51 23.49
C ALA A 402 8.33 -7.02 23.16
N LYS A 403 8.00 -7.41 21.91
CA LYS A 403 8.04 -8.80 21.43
C LYS A 403 9.42 -9.21 20.91
N GLN A 404 10.45 -8.36 21.04
CA GLN A 404 11.76 -8.58 20.43
C GLN A 404 11.69 -8.72 18.89
N THR A 405 10.77 -7.96 18.27
CA THR A 405 10.59 -7.87 16.81
C THR A 405 10.87 -6.46 16.33
N ILE A 406 11.35 -6.32 15.09
CA ILE A 406 11.70 -5.03 14.50
C ILE A 406 10.43 -4.31 14.04
N GLN A 407 10.12 -3.18 14.66
CA GLN A 407 9.10 -2.25 14.17
C GLN A 407 9.68 -1.39 13.07
N TRP A 408 9.16 -1.53 11.86
CA TRP A 408 9.63 -0.73 10.74
C TRP A 408 9.18 0.72 10.93
N SER A 409 10.07 1.66 10.59
CA SER A 409 9.83 3.10 10.80
C SER A 409 9.43 3.83 9.52
N SER A 410 9.71 3.26 8.35
CA SER A 410 9.44 3.91 7.07
C SER A 410 9.34 2.88 5.94
N GLN A 411 8.36 3.06 5.05
CA GLN A 411 8.26 2.36 3.79
C GLN A 411 8.86 3.24 2.68
N VAL A 412 9.95 2.77 2.07
CA VAL A 412 10.66 3.52 1.02
C VAL A 412 10.13 3.16 -0.36
N VAL A 413 9.84 1.88 -0.57
CA VAL A 413 9.32 1.36 -1.83
C VAL A 413 8.22 0.37 -1.50
N ASN A 414 7.11 0.45 -2.22
CA ASN A 414 6.11 -0.61 -2.26
C ASN A 414 5.43 -0.51 -3.63
N THR A 415 5.78 -1.40 -4.55
CA THR A 415 5.27 -1.35 -5.92
C THR A 415 3.81 -1.78 -6.00
N ASN A 416 3.31 -2.51 -5.00
CA ASN A 416 1.93 -2.97 -4.93
C ASN A 416 1.46 -3.06 -3.47
N ALA A 417 0.79 -1.99 -3.03
CA ALA A 417 0.29 -1.86 -1.67
C ALA A 417 -0.78 -2.91 -1.31
N ASP A 418 -1.49 -3.46 -2.31
CA ASP A 418 -2.49 -4.50 -2.08
C ASP A 418 -1.84 -5.84 -1.70
N ILE A 419 -0.60 -6.08 -2.13
CA ILE A 419 0.10 -7.35 -1.86
C ILE A 419 0.95 -7.25 -0.60
N PHE A 420 1.68 -6.16 -0.41
CA PHE A 420 2.52 -5.92 0.76
C PHE A 420 1.84 -4.95 1.70
N LEU A 421 0.98 -5.49 2.55
CA LEU A 421 0.22 -4.73 3.53
C LEU A 421 1.10 -4.50 4.76
N TRP A 422 1.41 -3.24 5.04
CA TRP A 422 2.18 -2.82 6.20
C TRP A 422 1.61 -1.50 6.73
N GLN A 423 1.63 -1.34 8.05
CA GLN A 423 1.20 -0.12 8.73
C GLN A 423 2.37 0.47 9.50
N PHE A 424 2.42 1.80 9.58
CA PHE A 424 3.46 2.51 10.31
C PHE A 424 3.59 2.00 11.75
N GLY A 425 4.81 1.66 12.18
CA GLY A 425 5.09 1.11 13.51
C GLY A 425 4.75 -0.37 13.70
N SER A 426 4.25 -1.05 12.66
CA SER A 426 4.06 -2.50 12.69
C SER A 426 5.39 -3.24 12.54
N ASP A 427 5.50 -4.35 13.27
CA ASP A 427 6.59 -5.32 13.21
C ASP A 427 6.41 -6.41 12.14
N GLU A 428 5.21 -6.48 11.56
CA GLU A 428 4.81 -7.50 10.60
C GLU A 428 4.49 -6.88 9.24
N VAL A 429 4.94 -7.53 8.16
CA VAL A 429 4.49 -7.26 6.80
C VAL A 429 3.62 -8.42 6.35
N ARG A 430 2.35 -8.13 6.00
CA ARG A 430 1.42 -9.13 5.51
C ARG A 430 1.50 -9.24 3.99
N LEU A 431 1.81 -10.44 3.50
CA LEU A 431 1.90 -10.75 2.08
C LEU A 431 0.64 -11.50 1.64
N LEU A 432 -0.21 -10.89 0.81
CA LEU A 432 -1.49 -11.52 0.44
C LEU A 432 -1.33 -12.74 -0.48
N LEU A 433 -0.40 -12.69 -1.43
CA LEU A 433 -0.26 -13.73 -2.44
C LEU A 433 0.69 -14.85 -2.00
N PRO A 434 0.34 -16.14 -2.20
CA PRO A 434 1.26 -17.25 -2.00
C PRO A 434 2.34 -17.26 -3.08
N GLY A 435 3.50 -17.86 -2.81
CA GLY A 435 4.53 -18.12 -3.82
C GLY A 435 5.95 -17.99 -3.30
N LEU A 436 6.92 -17.90 -4.21
CA LEU A 436 8.32 -17.72 -3.88
C LEU A 436 8.63 -16.24 -3.70
N TYR A 437 9.30 -15.93 -2.59
CA TYR A 437 9.73 -14.59 -2.23
C TYR A 437 11.23 -14.60 -1.96
N HIS A 438 11.92 -13.57 -2.44
CA HIS A 438 13.28 -13.24 -2.05
C HIS A 438 13.21 -12.22 -0.92
N LEU A 439 13.71 -12.62 0.25
CA LEU A 439 13.88 -11.76 1.40
C LEU A 439 15.35 -11.37 1.53
N GLN A 440 15.59 -10.08 1.57
CA GLN A 440 16.90 -9.52 1.81
C GLN A 440 16.80 -8.51 2.95
N ALA A 441 17.55 -8.71 4.02
CA ALA A 441 17.61 -7.78 5.14
C ALA A 441 19.06 -7.50 5.51
N ALA A 442 19.33 -6.31 6.02
CA ALA A 442 20.63 -6.00 6.60
C ALA A 442 20.50 -5.13 7.84
N PHE A 443 21.36 -5.37 8.83
CA PHE A 443 21.36 -4.71 10.13
C PHE A 443 22.74 -4.16 10.47
N PHE A 444 22.83 -2.85 10.65
CA PHE A 444 24.02 -2.10 10.98
C PHE A 444 24.04 -1.88 12.50
N THR A 445 24.93 -2.60 13.17
CA THR A 445 25.05 -2.60 14.63
C THR A 445 26.49 -2.92 15.02
N ASN A 446 26.92 -2.40 16.17
CA ASN A 446 28.21 -2.74 16.77
C ASN A 446 28.17 -4.05 17.55
N TYR A 447 26.98 -4.65 17.71
CA TYR A 447 26.77 -5.86 18.48
C TYR A 447 26.65 -7.08 17.56
N SER A 448 26.52 -8.26 18.19
CA SER A 448 26.35 -9.55 17.53
C SER A 448 24.97 -10.14 17.83
N PRO A 449 23.90 -9.54 17.30
CA PRO A 449 22.55 -10.02 17.54
C PRO A 449 22.33 -11.42 16.95
N ALA A 450 21.43 -12.17 17.58
CA ALA A 450 20.71 -13.26 16.96
C ALA A 450 19.49 -12.68 16.24
N ILE A 451 19.44 -12.89 14.93
CA ILE A 451 18.36 -12.42 14.07
C ILE A 451 17.55 -13.61 13.60
N GLN A 452 16.23 -13.53 13.71
CA GLN A 452 15.34 -14.58 13.22
C GLN A 452 14.35 -14.02 12.22
N VAL A 453 14.11 -14.73 11.12
CA VAL A 453 12.99 -14.43 10.23
C VAL A 453 11.83 -15.30 10.68
N LEU A 454 10.71 -14.66 10.99
CA LEU A 454 9.47 -15.30 11.41
C LEU A 454 8.46 -15.29 10.27
N VAL A 455 7.84 -16.42 9.98
CA VAL A 455 6.70 -16.54 9.07
C VAL A 455 5.50 -17.04 9.87
N ASN A 456 4.43 -16.26 9.94
CA ASN A 456 3.25 -16.54 10.76
C ASN A 456 3.58 -16.78 12.24
N GLY A 457 4.59 -16.09 12.76
CA GLY A 457 5.05 -16.24 14.15
C GLY A 457 6.03 -17.39 14.39
N GLU A 458 6.31 -18.24 13.39
CA GLU A 458 7.24 -19.36 13.51
C GLU A 458 8.61 -19.03 12.88
N PRO A 459 9.73 -19.36 13.55
CA PRO A 459 11.06 -19.08 13.02
C PRO A 459 11.42 -20.00 11.85
N VAL A 460 11.70 -19.41 10.69
CA VAL A 460 12.11 -20.15 9.48
C VAL A 460 13.61 -20.03 9.22
N ILE A 461 14.25 -18.95 9.69
CA ILE A 461 15.68 -18.70 9.55
C ILE A 461 16.20 -18.15 10.86
N PHE A 462 17.36 -18.65 11.30
CA PHE A 462 18.07 -18.18 12.46
C PHE A 462 19.52 -17.86 12.06
N GLN A 463 19.98 -16.64 12.31
CA GLN A 463 21.35 -16.24 12.07
C GLN A 463 21.93 -15.60 13.32
N ARG A 464 23.05 -16.14 13.79
CA ARG A 464 23.80 -15.59 14.93
C ARG A 464 25.21 -15.24 14.50
N SER A 465 25.67 -14.06 14.89
CA SER A 465 27.05 -13.62 14.65
C SER A 465 28.01 -14.40 15.56
N ALA A 466 28.99 -15.08 14.98
CA ALA A 466 29.93 -15.96 15.68
C ALA A 466 31.04 -15.19 16.43
N SER A 467 30.66 -14.26 17.30
CA SER A 467 31.63 -13.39 17.99
C SER A 467 32.08 -13.86 19.36
N ASP A 468 31.70 -15.05 19.82
CA ASP A 468 32.23 -15.59 21.07
C ASP A 468 33.49 -16.43 20.81
N PRO A 469 34.70 -15.93 21.17
CA PRO A 469 35.96 -16.63 20.92
C PRO A 469 36.15 -17.90 21.78
N LYS A 470 35.18 -18.25 22.64
CA LYS A 470 35.26 -19.39 23.56
C LYS A 470 34.57 -20.66 23.09
N GLU A 471 33.83 -20.62 21.98
CA GLU A 471 33.04 -21.76 21.46
C GLU A 471 33.54 -22.24 20.09
N VAL A 472 34.86 -22.27 19.89
CA VAL A 472 35.48 -22.87 18.69
C VAL A 472 35.55 -24.40 18.85
N SER A 473 34.40 -25.06 18.98
CA SER A 473 34.30 -26.50 18.76
C SER A 473 33.91 -26.75 17.30
N PHE A 474 34.94 -27.11 16.52
CA PHE A 474 34.93 -27.58 15.15
C PHE A 474 33.63 -28.30 14.71
N SER A 475 32.74 -27.56 14.03
CA SER A 475 31.79 -28.15 13.08
C SER A 475 32.23 -27.77 11.66
N PRO A 476 32.85 -28.69 10.90
CA PRO A 476 33.48 -28.39 9.61
C PRO A 476 32.52 -28.45 8.40
N SER A 477 31.21 -28.48 8.59
CA SER A 477 30.27 -28.82 7.50
C SER A 477 29.69 -27.65 6.69
N SER A 478 29.91 -26.39 7.06
CA SER A 478 29.48 -25.25 6.24
C SER A 478 30.66 -24.33 5.95
N GLY A 479 31.21 -24.41 4.74
CA GLY A 479 32.40 -23.65 4.27
C GLY A 479 32.25 -22.12 4.17
N GLN A 480 31.36 -21.50 4.95
CA GLN A 480 31.28 -20.04 5.05
C GLN A 480 32.40 -19.53 5.96
N ARG A 481 33.37 -18.82 5.36
CA ARG A 481 34.38 -18.07 6.11
C ARG A 481 33.68 -17.06 7.02
N ALA A 482 33.94 -17.13 8.32
CA ALA A 482 33.48 -16.14 9.28
C ALA A 482 34.04 -14.77 8.92
N VAL A 483 33.18 -13.86 8.45
CA VAL A 483 33.55 -12.47 8.22
C VAL A 483 33.50 -11.74 9.56
N HIS A 484 34.64 -11.30 10.06
CA HIS A 484 34.72 -10.50 11.28
C HIS A 484 34.40 -9.03 10.95
N ARG A 485 33.39 -8.46 11.62
CA ARG A 485 33.13 -7.02 11.58
C ARG A 485 34.18 -6.31 12.42
N LEU A 486 34.93 -5.40 11.80
CA LEU A 486 35.85 -4.50 12.49
C LEU A 486 35.14 -3.19 12.82
N HIS A 487 35.49 -2.60 13.97
CA HIS A 487 34.99 -1.29 14.35
C HIS A 487 35.56 -0.21 13.41
N HIS A 488 34.70 0.68 12.92
CA HIS A 488 35.09 1.81 12.10
C HIS A 488 34.79 3.12 12.84
N SER A 489 35.66 4.14 12.69
CA SER A 489 35.56 5.42 13.41
C SER A 489 34.27 6.19 13.13
N ALA A 490 33.68 5.99 11.95
CA ALA A 490 32.38 6.56 11.55
C ALA A 490 31.15 5.75 12.05
N GLY A 491 31.34 4.76 12.93
CA GLY A 491 30.28 3.88 13.43
C GLY A 491 30.12 2.58 12.63
N SER A 492 28.93 1.99 12.65
CA SER A 492 28.63 0.70 12.02
C SER A 492 28.51 0.81 10.50
N VAL A 493 29.64 0.81 9.78
CA VAL A 493 29.68 0.90 8.30
C VAL A 493 29.36 -0.46 7.64
N ALA A 494 29.62 -1.56 8.34
CA ALA A 494 29.31 -2.91 7.88
C ALA A 494 28.16 -3.50 8.70
N GLY A 495 27.21 -4.13 8.01
CA GLY A 495 26.04 -4.78 8.62
C GLY A 495 26.05 -6.30 8.52
N LEU A 496 25.18 -6.94 9.30
CA LEU A 496 24.79 -8.33 9.16
C LEU A 496 23.74 -8.44 8.06
N SER A 497 23.99 -9.23 7.02
CA SER A 497 23.00 -9.48 5.97
C SER A 497 22.36 -10.86 6.08
N ILE A 498 21.05 -10.90 5.85
CA ILE A 498 20.24 -12.10 5.62
C ILE A 498 19.77 -12.04 4.17
N GLU A 499 20.02 -13.10 3.42
CA GLU A 499 19.50 -13.27 2.07
C GLU A 499 18.95 -14.68 1.92
N VAL A 500 17.64 -14.81 1.75
CA VAL A 500 16.94 -16.10 1.75
C VAL A 500 15.78 -16.11 0.77
N PHE A 501 15.46 -17.28 0.24
CA PHE A 501 14.29 -17.53 -0.58
C PHE A 501 13.24 -18.27 0.27
N LEU A 502 12.02 -17.72 0.32
CA LEU A 502 10.93 -18.23 1.13
C LEU A 502 9.78 -18.68 0.23
N ALA A 503 9.30 -19.91 0.42
CA ALA A 503 8.02 -20.35 -0.13
C ALA A 503 6.91 -20.00 0.86
N LEU A 504 6.16 -18.94 0.58
CA LEU A 504 5.17 -18.40 1.50
C LEU A 504 3.74 -18.85 1.14
N PRO A 505 2.92 -19.22 2.15
CA PRO A 505 1.50 -19.45 1.95
C PRO A 505 0.75 -18.14 1.67
N ALA A 506 -0.52 -18.25 1.30
CA ALA A 506 -1.38 -17.07 1.12
C ALA A 506 -1.54 -16.34 2.46
N ARG A 507 -1.54 -15.00 2.42
CA ARG A 507 -1.70 -14.14 3.61
C ARG A 507 -0.62 -14.36 4.70
N ALA A 508 0.59 -14.73 4.30
CA ALA A 508 1.70 -14.90 5.23
C ALA A 508 2.06 -13.59 5.94
N LEU A 509 2.37 -13.67 7.23
CA LEU A 509 2.91 -12.59 8.05
C LEU A 509 4.42 -12.79 8.15
N VAL A 510 5.21 -11.82 7.70
CA VAL A 510 6.68 -11.86 7.83
C VAL A 510 7.10 -10.83 8.87
N ALA A 511 7.87 -11.28 9.86
CA ALA A 511 8.48 -10.42 10.86
C ALA A 511 9.96 -10.77 11.01
N VAL A 512 10.74 -9.84 11.59
CA VAL A 512 12.14 -10.10 11.94
C VAL A 512 12.32 -9.91 13.44
N SER A 513 12.79 -10.95 14.12
CA SER A 513 13.20 -10.89 15.52
C SER A 513 14.64 -10.41 15.63
N TYR A 514 14.89 -9.59 16.65
CA TYR A 514 16.19 -9.03 16.99
C TYR A 514 16.32 -9.01 18.52
N ASP A 515 17.33 -9.69 19.06
CA ASP A 515 17.46 -10.03 20.49
C ASP A 515 18.18 -8.99 21.36
N ILE A 516 18.74 -7.93 20.77
CA ILE A 516 19.50 -6.90 21.49
C ILE A 516 18.69 -5.60 21.58
N ASP A 517 18.54 -5.03 22.77
CA ASP A 517 17.91 -3.72 22.99
C ASP A 517 18.92 -2.56 22.89
N GLU A 518 19.62 -2.48 21.76
CA GLU A 518 20.63 -1.45 21.49
C GLU A 518 20.44 -0.87 20.11
N LYS A 519 20.76 0.43 19.97
CA LYS A 519 20.55 1.20 18.73
C LYS A 519 21.18 0.50 17.53
N ALA A 520 20.35 -0.07 16.68
CA ALA A 520 20.70 -0.57 15.37
C ALA A 520 20.03 0.24 14.25
N GLN A 521 20.44 0.03 13.01
CA GLN A 521 19.69 0.47 11.85
C GLN A 521 19.55 -0.70 10.90
N GLY A 522 18.49 -0.76 10.12
CA GLY A 522 18.37 -1.83 9.16
C GLY A 522 17.37 -1.57 8.07
N PHE A 523 17.37 -2.46 7.09
CA PHE A 523 16.33 -2.49 6.07
C PHE A 523 15.87 -3.92 5.84
N LEU A 524 14.63 -4.03 5.37
CA LEU A 524 14.02 -5.25 4.85
C LEU A 524 13.58 -4.97 3.43
N ASN A 525 13.91 -5.87 2.52
CA ASN A 525 13.51 -5.89 1.13
C ASN A 525 12.82 -7.23 0.86
N LEU A 526 11.58 -7.17 0.39
CA LEU A 526 10.75 -8.31 0.02
C LEU A 526 10.46 -8.20 -1.47
N ARG A 527 10.77 -9.25 -2.23
CA ARG A 527 10.47 -9.33 -3.65
C ARG A 527 9.77 -10.64 -3.97
N LYS A 528 8.61 -10.60 -4.63
CA LYS A 528 8.01 -11.80 -5.22
C LYS A 528 8.78 -12.18 -6.48
N LEU A 529 9.07 -13.46 -6.65
CA LEU A 529 9.75 -14.00 -7.83
C LEU A 529 8.78 -14.43 -8.93
#